data_AF-A0A3D2EMF5-F1
#
_entry.id   AF-A0A3D2EMF5-F1
#
_cell.length_a   1.000
_cell.length_b   1.000
_cell.length_c   1.000
_cell.angle_alpha   90.00
_cell.angle_beta   90.00
_cell.angle_gamma   90.00
#
_symmetry.space_group_name_H-M   'P 1'
#
loop_
_entity.id
_entity.type
_entity.pdbx_description
1 polymer ?
#
loop_
_entity_poly.entity_id
_entity_poly.type
_entity_poly.pdbx_seq_one_letter_code
_entity_poly.pdbx_strand_id
1 'polypeptide(L)'
;MSPRALFSSVLAAVAALGVLACGTSSPFFGADLIYARVMTDSEGKQTPVRAYFLRNADAFKRNYVDPDVNYAAAKLDLVHPTYMIVFNALPGGSISHTRDLSKAAPLLGRELCKTASVGQITKEMDWNTGERKVYVECQGVTARYDLNEDGELASTRASTIDDSYILNYRVIMDTNGDEPGSVIAMHPDGRRERL
;
A
#
# COMPACT_ATOMS: atom_id res chain seq x y z
N MET A 1 8.81 30.28 -28.91
CA MET A 1 8.52 29.62 -27.62
C MET A 1 9.50 30.18 -26.59
N SER A 2 8.99 30.71 -25.47
CA SER A 2 9.79 31.51 -24.53
C SER A 2 10.69 30.60 -23.66
N PRO A 3 12.00 30.89 -23.55
CA PRO A 3 12.96 30.06 -22.79
C PRO A 3 12.61 29.94 -21.29
N ARG A 4 11.76 30.82 -20.75
CA ARG A 4 11.31 30.75 -19.35
C ARG A 4 10.42 29.54 -19.04
N ALA A 5 9.73 28.96 -20.02
CA ALA A 5 8.86 27.79 -19.82
C ALA A 5 9.65 26.47 -19.65
N LEU A 6 10.85 26.41 -20.23
CA LEU A 6 11.74 25.24 -20.17
C LEU A 6 12.46 25.12 -18.82
N PHE A 7 12.79 26.24 -18.17
CA PHE A 7 13.48 26.20 -16.87
C PHE A 7 12.54 25.87 -15.70
N SER A 8 11.25 26.21 -15.79
CA SER A 8 10.27 25.93 -14.74
C SER A 8 9.88 24.44 -14.68
N SER A 9 9.80 23.78 -15.83
CA SER A 9 9.49 22.35 -15.94
C SER A 9 10.65 21.46 -15.46
N VAL A 10 11.90 21.89 -15.66
CA VAL A 10 13.08 21.20 -15.15
C VAL A 10 13.22 21.36 -13.63
N LEU A 11 12.92 22.53 -13.06
CA LEU A 11 12.96 22.71 -11.61
C LEU A 11 11.87 21.92 -10.88
N ALA A 12 10.67 21.83 -11.45
CA ALA A 12 9.58 21.02 -10.89
C ALA A 12 9.88 19.51 -10.95
N ALA A 13 10.54 19.06 -12.03
CA ALA A 13 10.98 17.67 -12.15
C ALA A 13 12.09 17.33 -11.13
N VAL A 14 13.04 18.24 -10.89
CA VAL A 14 14.12 18.03 -9.90
C VAL A 14 13.60 18.11 -8.47
N ALA A 15 12.60 18.96 -8.18
CA ALA A 15 11.94 18.97 -6.87
C ALA A 15 11.11 17.69 -6.62
N ALA A 16 10.43 17.16 -7.64
CA ALA A 16 9.70 15.90 -7.54
C ALA A 16 10.63 14.67 -7.39
N LEU A 17 11.84 14.73 -7.95
CA LEU A 17 12.87 13.69 -7.80
C LEU A 17 13.70 13.82 -6.51
N GLY A 18 13.91 15.04 -6.00
CA GLY A 18 14.68 15.29 -4.78
C GLY A 18 14.02 14.76 -3.50
N VAL A 19 12.68 14.63 -3.48
CA VAL A 19 11.93 14.04 -2.36
C VAL A 19 12.04 12.51 -2.33
N LEU A 20 12.51 11.86 -3.41
CA LEU A 20 12.62 10.40 -3.49
C LEU A 20 13.89 9.86 -2.82
N ALA A 21 14.93 10.67 -2.65
CA ALA A 21 16.23 10.21 -2.14
C ALA A 21 16.31 10.12 -0.60
N CYS A 22 15.40 10.76 0.14
CA CYS A 22 15.32 10.64 1.61
C CYS A 22 14.34 9.54 2.06
N GLY A 23 13.87 8.70 1.13
CA GLY A 23 12.73 7.82 1.31
C GLY A 23 13.05 6.34 1.55
N THR A 24 14.31 5.94 1.76
CA THR A 24 14.67 4.52 1.95
C THR A 24 14.52 4.02 3.38
N SER A 25 14.31 4.91 4.35
CA SER A 25 14.03 4.56 5.74
C SER A 25 12.55 4.61 6.04
N SER A 26 12.09 3.70 6.90
CA SER A 26 10.73 3.75 7.42
C SER A 26 10.57 4.90 8.42
N PRO A 27 9.57 5.78 8.27
CA PRO A 27 9.24 6.79 9.29
C PRO A 27 8.47 6.19 10.47
N PHE A 28 8.15 4.88 10.42
CA PHE A 28 7.38 4.17 11.44
C PHE A 28 8.30 3.28 12.27
N PHE A 29 8.44 3.56 13.57
CA PHE A 29 9.13 2.67 14.51
C PHE A 29 8.53 1.26 14.49
N GLY A 30 9.40 0.26 14.37
CA GLY A 30 9.00 -1.13 14.30
C GLY A 30 8.50 -1.59 12.93
N ALA A 31 8.55 -0.74 11.90
CA ALA A 31 8.24 -1.12 10.54
C ALA A 31 9.43 -0.90 9.60
N ASP A 32 9.60 -1.80 8.63
CA ASP A 32 10.62 -1.67 7.58
C ASP A 32 9.96 -1.35 6.24
N LEU A 33 10.54 -0.43 5.47
CA LEU A 33 10.05 -0.14 4.12
C LEU A 33 10.39 -1.29 3.16
N ILE A 34 9.37 -1.81 2.47
CA ILE A 34 9.47 -2.93 1.52
C ILE A 34 9.54 -2.42 0.09
N TYR A 35 8.64 -1.49 -0.25
CA TYR A 35 8.63 -0.86 -1.56
C TYR A 35 8.15 0.57 -1.46
N ALA A 36 8.60 1.38 -2.42
CA ALA A 36 7.99 2.65 -2.77
C ALA A 36 7.71 2.63 -4.28
N ARG A 37 6.47 2.96 -4.64
CA ARG A 37 5.97 2.92 -6.01
C ARG A 37 5.17 4.19 -6.28
N VAL A 38 5.02 4.52 -7.55
CA VAL A 38 4.08 5.54 -8.02
C VAL A 38 2.99 4.82 -8.77
N MET A 39 1.80 4.73 -8.18
CA MET A 39 0.65 4.03 -8.76
C MET A 39 -0.23 5.00 -9.54
N THR A 40 -0.84 4.53 -10.61
CA THR A 40 -1.74 5.32 -11.45
C THR A 40 -3.18 4.90 -11.21
N ASP A 41 -4.04 5.83 -10.81
CA ASP A 41 -5.46 5.58 -10.60
C ASP A 41 -6.25 5.52 -11.92
N SER A 42 -7.55 5.21 -11.84
CA SER A 42 -8.43 5.14 -13.01
C SER A 42 -8.57 6.46 -13.79
N GLU A 43 -8.25 7.60 -13.18
CA GLU A 43 -8.27 8.94 -13.80
C GLU A 43 -6.89 9.34 -14.36
N GLY A 44 -5.88 8.47 -14.25
CA GLY A 44 -4.51 8.73 -14.71
C GLY A 44 -3.65 9.49 -13.71
N LYS A 45 -4.10 9.74 -12.47
CA LYS A 45 -3.32 10.46 -11.47
C LYS A 45 -2.26 9.55 -10.86
N GLN A 46 -1.04 10.07 -10.77
CA GLN A 46 0.10 9.39 -10.20
C GLN A 46 0.19 9.65 -8.70
N THR A 47 0.06 8.60 -7.89
CA THR A 47 0.03 8.66 -6.43
C THR A 47 1.23 7.91 -5.84
N PRO A 48 2.02 8.54 -4.96
CA PRO A 48 3.04 7.82 -4.20
C PRO A 48 2.40 6.81 -3.26
N VAL A 49 2.89 5.57 -3.31
CA VAL A 49 2.44 4.48 -2.44
C VAL A 49 3.65 3.79 -1.85
N ARG A 50 3.63 3.56 -0.54
CA ARG A 50 4.70 2.89 0.20
C ARG A 50 4.15 1.71 0.97
N ALA A 51 4.87 0.59 0.99
CA ALA A 51 4.51 -0.54 1.84
C ALA A 51 5.60 -0.85 2.85
N TYR A 52 5.16 -1.24 4.04
CA TYR A 52 6.01 -1.50 5.18
C TYR A 52 5.70 -2.88 5.77
N PHE A 53 6.73 -3.59 6.22
CA PHE A 53 6.59 -4.80 7.04
C PHE A 53 6.59 -4.40 8.50
N LEU A 54 5.55 -4.74 9.26
CA LEU A 54 5.49 -4.45 10.69
C LEU A 54 6.32 -5.49 11.47
N ARG A 55 7.66 -5.38 11.40
CA ARG A 55 8.59 -6.32 12.02
C ARG A 55 8.46 -6.38 13.54
N ASN A 56 8.24 -5.25 14.20
CA ASN A 56 8.03 -5.15 15.64
C ASN A 56 6.66 -4.53 15.92
N ALA A 57 5.65 -5.41 15.98
CA ALA A 57 4.26 -5.09 16.24
C ALA A 57 4.06 -4.26 17.52
N ASP A 58 4.75 -4.61 18.61
CA ASP A 58 4.60 -3.92 19.89
C ASP A 58 5.16 -2.49 19.84
N ALA A 59 6.31 -2.30 19.20
CA ALA A 59 6.88 -0.97 18.99
C ALA A 59 5.97 -0.11 18.10
N PHE A 60 5.40 -0.69 17.05
CA PHE A 60 4.44 0.01 16.19
C PHE A 60 3.17 0.40 16.97
N LYS A 61 2.56 -0.56 17.68
CA LYS A 61 1.34 -0.37 18.48
C LYS A 61 1.52 0.77 19.49
N ARG A 62 2.60 0.75 20.28
CA ARG A 62 2.86 1.77 21.31
C ARG A 62 3.02 3.20 20.76
N ASN A 63 3.50 3.35 19.53
CA ASN A 63 3.84 4.68 18.99
C ASN A 63 2.79 5.24 18.01
N TYR A 64 1.99 4.38 17.37
CA TYR A 64 1.12 4.79 16.25
C TYR A 64 -0.31 4.27 16.32
N VAL A 65 -0.62 3.36 17.25
CA VAL A 65 -1.97 2.80 17.39
C VAL A 65 -2.64 3.44 18.58
N ASP A 66 -3.55 4.36 18.28
CA ASP A 66 -4.50 4.92 19.22
C ASP A 66 -5.90 4.43 18.80
N PRO A 67 -6.62 3.66 19.62
CA PRO A 67 -7.96 3.16 19.27
C PRO A 67 -8.98 4.26 18.95
N ASP A 68 -8.82 5.46 19.52
CA ASP A 68 -9.75 6.58 19.35
C ASP A 68 -9.46 7.41 18.09
N VAL A 69 -8.25 7.27 17.53
CA VAL A 69 -7.80 8.03 16.34
C VAL A 69 -7.60 7.12 15.13
N ASN A 70 -6.97 5.96 15.32
CA ASN A 70 -6.56 5.00 14.28
C ASN A 70 -7.17 3.60 14.53
N TYR A 71 -8.50 3.54 14.56
CA TYR A 71 -9.27 2.34 14.91
C TYR A 71 -8.97 1.09 14.07
N ALA A 72 -8.57 1.26 12.80
CA ALA A 72 -8.23 0.13 11.93
C ALA A 72 -6.95 -0.60 12.37
N ALA A 73 -5.93 0.14 12.80
CA ALA A 73 -4.69 -0.44 13.31
C ALA A 73 -4.91 -1.14 14.67
N ALA A 74 -5.88 -0.66 15.46
CA ALA A 74 -6.26 -1.27 16.74
C ALA A 74 -6.94 -2.65 16.58
N LYS A 75 -7.49 -2.95 15.41
CA LYS A 75 -8.11 -4.25 15.07
C LYS A 75 -7.12 -5.32 14.60
N LEU A 76 -5.83 -5.00 14.55
CA LEU A 76 -4.84 -5.94 14.07
C LEU A 76 -4.41 -6.85 15.21
N ASP A 77 -4.61 -8.15 15.01
CA ASP A 77 -4.14 -9.17 15.94
C ASP A 77 -2.60 -9.16 15.97
N LEU A 78 -1.96 -8.89 14.82
CA LEU A 78 -0.49 -8.86 14.64
C LEU A 78 0.19 -10.16 15.08
N VAL A 79 -0.58 -11.25 15.09
CA VAL A 79 -0.10 -12.60 15.39
C VAL A 79 0.60 -13.18 14.16
N HIS A 80 0.24 -12.70 12.97
CA HIS A 80 0.84 -13.11 11.72
C HIS A 80 1.61 -11.97 11.05
N PRO A 81 2.46 -12.29 10.05
CA PRO A 81 3.15 -11.27 9.26
C PRO A 81 2.15 -10.23 8.74
N THR A 82 2.33 -8.99 9.18
CA THR A 82 1.44 -7.88 8.86
C THR A 82 2.19 -6.81 8.10
N TYR A 83 1.53 -6.31 7.06
CA TYR A 83 2.03 -5.28 6.17
C TYR A 83 1.14 -4.05 6.25
N MET A 84 1.73 -2.87 6.15
CA MET A 84 1.01 -1.60 6.05
C MET A 84 1.32 -0.95 4.71
N ILE A 85 0.30 -0.65 3.92
CA ILE A 85 0.38 0.08 2.65
C ILE A 85 -0.18 1.48 2.88
N VAL A 86 0.61 2.50 2.58
CA VAL A 86 0.25 3.90 2.71
C VAL A 86 0.08 4.49 1.32
N PHE A 87 -1.13 4.97 1.01
CA PHE A 87 -1.47 5.73 -0.18
C PHE A 87 -1.43 7.22 0.19
N ASN A 88 -0.39 7.91 -0.25
CA ASN A 88 -0.20 9.32 0.09
C ASN A 88 -1.27 10.18 -0.61
N ALA A 89 -1.77 11.18 0.11
CA ALA A 89 -2.62 12.18 -0.50
C ALA A 89 -1.84 13.01 -1.53
N LEU A 90 -2.54 13.41 -2.59
CA LEU A 90 -2.04 14.40 -3.54
C LEU A 90 -2.33 15.82 -3.03
N PRO A 91 -1.55 16.84 -3.46
CA PRO A 91 -1.83 18.23 -3.10
C PRO A 91 -3.28 18.61 -3.38
N GLY A 92 -3.90 19.34 -2.45
CA GLY A 92 -5.31 19.72 -2.53
C GLY A 92 -6.29 18.78 -1.83
N GLY A 93 -5.81 17.77 -1.09
CA GLY A 93 -6.64 16.96 -0.18
C GLY A 93 -7.67 16.07 -0.88
N SER A 94 -7.45 15.75 -2.16
CA SER A 94 -8.36 14.85 -2.89
C SER A 94 -8.31 13.45 -2.27
N ILE A 95 -9.47 12.84 -2.04
CA ILE A 95 -9.60 11.50 -1.46
C ILE A 95 -9.94 10.45 -2.54
N SER A 96 -10.40 10.90 -3.72
CA SER A 96 -10.90 10.00 -4.77
C SER A 96 -9.81 9.06 -5.28
N HIS A 97 -8.58 9.56 -5.45
CA HIS A 97 -7.46 8.77 -5.96
C HIS A 97 -6.99 7.72 -4.94
N THR A 98 -6.84 8.07 -3.65
CA THR A 98 -6.47 7.08 -2.63
C THR A 98 -7.59 6.06 -2.43
N ARG A 99 -8.86 6.44 -2.65
CA ARG A 99 -10.00 5.53 -2.61
C ARG A 99 -9.95 4.56 -3.77
N ASP A 100 -9.73 5.04 -4.99
CA ASP A 100 -9.62 4.21 -6.18
C ASP A 100 -8.47 3.22 -6.06
N LEU A 101 -7.26 3.70 -5.75
CA LEU A 101 -6.08 2.84 -5.60
C LEU A 101 -6.21 1.82 -4.48
N SER A 102 -6.95 2.13 -3.41
CA SER A 102 -7.20 1.16 -2.34
C SER A 102 -8.05 -0.04 -2.76
N LYS A 103 -8.68 -0.01 -3.95
CA LYS A 103 -9.32 -1.19 -4.55
C LYS A 103 -8.29 -2.25 -4.91
N ALA A 104 -7.04 -1.86 -5.20
CA ALA A 104 -5.93 -2.77 -5.45
C ALA A 104 -5.42 -3.50 -4.18
N ALA A 105 -5.95 -3.16 -3.00
CA ALA A 105 -5.49 -3.75 -1.74
C ALA A 105 -5.45 -5.30 -1.71
N PRO A 106 -6.45 -6.04 -2.24
CA PRO A 106 -6.40 -7.50 -2.23
C PRO A 106 -5.29 -8.04 -3.14
N LEU A 107 -5.07 -7.38 -4.29
CA LEU A 107 -4.01 -7.73 -5.23
C LEU A 107 -2.61 -7.47 -4.65
N LEU A 108 -2.41 -6.30 -4.04
CA LEU A 108 -1.19 -5.95 -3.31
C LEU A 108 -0.96 -6.87 -2.09
N GLY A 109 -2.04 -7.23 -1.40
CA GLY A 109 -1.97 -8.17 -0.28
C GLY A 109 -1.50 -9.55 -0.71
N ARG A 110 -2.00 -10.06 -1.85
CA ARG A 110 -1.54 -11.32 -2.44
C ARG A 110 -0.06 -11.24 -2.82
N GLU A 111 0.38 -10.13 -3.40
CA GLU A 111 1.80 -9.92 -3.70
C GLU A 111 2.66 -9.96 -2.42
N LEU A 112 2.24 -9.26 -1.37
CA LEU A 112 2.97 -9.17 -0.11
C LEU A 112 3.01 -10.49 0.66
N CYS A 113 1.89 -11.22 0.71
CA CYS A 113 1.80 -12.52 1.39
C CYS A 113 2.48 -13.65 0.62
N LYS A 114 2.84 -13.44 -0.65
CA LYS A 114 3.56 -14.40 -1.51
C LYS A 114 2.87 -15.76 -1.56
N THR A 115 3.40 -16.75 -0.83
CA THR A 115 2.89 -18.12 -0.77
C THR A 115 1.84 -18.33 0.31
N ALA A 116 1.70 -17.40 1.26
CA ALA A 116 0.65 -17.41 2.27
C ALA A 116 -0.62 -16.78 1.72
N SER A 117 -1.78 -17.28 2.19
CA SER A 117 -3.07 -16.64 1.92
C SER A 117 -3.17 -15.31 2.66
N VAL A 118 -3.95 -14.37 2.13
CA VAL A 118 -4.35 -13.16 2.86
C VAL A 118 -5.37 -13.57 3.93
N GLY A 119 -5.10 -13.26 5.20
CA GLY A 119 -6.02 -13.53 6.31
C GLY A 119 -7.02 -12.40 6.51
N GLN A 120 -6.51 -11.17 6.65
CA GLN A 120 -7.32 -9.99 6.90
C GLN A 120 -6.77 -8.77 6.16
N ILE A 121 -7.67 -7.90 5.69
CA ILE A 121 -7.32 -6.56 5.22
C ILE A 121 -8.19 -5.54 5.95
N THR A 122 -7.55 -4.59 6.62
CA THR A 122 -8.22 -3.46 7.30
C THR A 122 -7.79 -2.16 6.64
N LYS A 123 -8.73 -1.26 6.37
CA LYS A 123 -8.46 0.03 5.72
C LYS A 123 -8.78 1.18 6.67
N GLU A 124 -7.95 2.19 6.65
CA GLU A 124 -8.07 3.41 7.44
C GLU A 124 -7.88 4.62 6.54
N MET A 125 -8.66 5.66 6.76
CA MET A 125 -8.52 6.90 6.00
C MET A 125 -8.45 8.07 6.97
N ASP A 126 -7.39 8.84 6.85
CA ASP A 126 -7.27 10.12 7.53
C ASP A 126 -8.03 11.17 6.73
N TRP A 127 -9.14 11.63 7.28
CA TRP A 127 -10.01 12.62 6.64
C TRP A 127 -9.39 14.02 6.56
N ASN A 128 -8.40 14.33 7.40
CA ASN A 128 -7.75 15.63 7.40
C ASN A 128 -6.70 15.72 6.30
N THR A 129 -5.95 14.63 6.08
CA THR A 129 -4.87 14.61 5.08
C THR A 129 -5.29 14.00 3.75
N GLY A 130 -6.30 13.12 3.75
CA GLY A 130 -6.69 12.29 2.60
C GLY A 130 -5.79 11.06 2.39
N GLU A 131 -4.83 10.84 3.30
CA GLU A 131 -4.00 9.64 3.32
C GLU A 131 -4.86 8.42 3.63
N ARG A 132 -4.57 7.31 2.96
CA ARG A 132 -5.20 6.03 3.25
C ARG A 132 -4.14 5.01 3.65
N LYS A 133 -4.35 4.36 4.79
CA LYS A 133 -3.53 3.24 5.24
C LYS A 133 -4.33 1.95 5.06
N VAL A 134 -3.67 0.91 4.59
CA VAL A 134 -4.24 -0.41 4.41
C VAL A 134 -3.33 -1.40 5.09
N TYR A 135 -3.86 -2.12 6.06
CA TYR A 135 -3.15 -3.17 6.77
C TYR A 135 -3.55 -4.52 6.20
N VAL A 136 -2.57 -5.35 5.90
CA VAL A 136 -2.73 -6.69 5.35
C VAL A 136 -2.05 -7.67 6.29
N GLU A 137 -2.82 -8.55 6.91
CA GLU A 137 -2.31 -9.65 7.74
C GLU A 137 -2.40 -10.95 6.94
N CYS A 138 -1.25 -11.62 6.76
CA CYS A 138 -1.19 -12.91 6.05
C CYS A 138 -1.55 -14.05 6.99
N GLN A 139 -2.06 -15.17 6.50
CA GLN A 139 -2.25 -16.36 7.32
C GLN A 139 -0.89 -17.03 7.61
N GLY A 140 -0.72 -17.58 8.82
CA GLY A 140 0.42 -18.45 9.11
C GLY A 140 0.40 -19.71 8.23
N VAL A 141 1.57 -20.14 7.74
CA VAL A 141 1.73 -21.31 6.86
C VAL A 141 1.22 -22.63 7.49
N THR A 142 1.06 -22.66 8.82
CA THR A 142 0.57 -23.82 9.60
C THR A 142 -0.91 -23.78 9.96
N ALA A 143 -1.67 -22.76 9.55
CA ALA A 143 -3.06 -22.59 9.91
C ALA A 143 -4.01 -23.25 8.89
N ARG A 144 -3.99 -24.58 8.81
CA ARG A 144 -5.21 -25.33 8.42
C ARG A 144 -6.17 -25.28 9.61
N TYR A 145 -6.85 -24.16 9.80
CA TYR A 145 -8.03 -24.17 10.67
C TYR A 145 -9.21 -24.64 9.83
N ASP A 146 -9.61 -25.89 10.08
CA ASP A 146 -10.97 -26.36 9.82
C ASP A 146 -11.93 -25.39 10.52
N LEU A 147 -12.63 -24.58 9.74
CA LEU A 147 -13.78 -23.82 10.21
C LEU A 147 -14.98 -24.76 10.20
N ASN A 148 -15.32 -25.34 11.35
CA ASN A 148 -16.60 -26.00 11.53
C ASN A 148 -17.45 -25.34 12.63
N GLU A 149 -18.68 -25.08 12.20
CA GLU A 149 -19.98 -25.14 12.90
C GLU A 149 -20.56 -23.94 13.66
N ASP A 150 -19.82 -22.90 14.05
CA ASP A 150 -20.43 -21.71 14.71
C ASP A 150 -20.18 -20.35 14.01
N GLY A 151 -20.01 -20.38 12.70
CA GLY A 151 -20.77 -19.48 11.84
C GLY A 151 -20.59 -17.96 11.90
N GLU A 152 -19.60 -17.35 12.57
CA GLU A 152 -19.18 -15.96 12.26
C GLU A 152 -17.70 -15.68 12.60
N LEU A 153 -16.81 -15.94 11.63
CA LEU A 153 -15.68 -15.02 11.42
C LEU A 153 -16.19 -13.93 10.48
N ALA A 154 -16.32 -12.71 10.97
CA ALA A 154 -16.58 -11.53 10.15
C ALA A 154 -15.36 -11.20 9.26
N SER A 155 -15.02 -12.10 8.33
CA SER A 155 -13.83 -12.05 7.46
C SER A 155 -14.20 -12.01 5.96
N THR A 156 -15.49 -12.12 5.61
CA THR A 156 -15.94 -12.26 4.21
C THR A 156 -16.14 -10.96 3.44
N ARG A 157 -15.33 -9.91 3.64
CA ARG A 157 -15.50 -8.63 2.91
C ARG A 157 -14.27 -7.99 2.27
N ALA A 158 -13.10 -8.63 2.27
CA ALA A 158 -11.90 -7.96 1.76
C ALA A 158 -11.08 -8.70 0.68
N SER A 159 -11.54 -9.82 0.11
CA SER A 159 -10.69 -10.65 -0.75
C SER A 159 -11.05 -10.65 -2.24
N THR A 160 -12.21 -10.13 -2.67
CA THR A 160 -12.55 -10.15 -4.10
C THR A 160 -11.73 -9.10 -4.84
N ILE A 161 -10.75 -9.56 -5.61
CA ILE A 161 -10.05 -8.74 -6.58
C ILE A 161 -11.07 -8.41 -7.68
N ASP A 162 -11.13 -7.15 -8.10
CA ASP A 162 -11.94 -6.76 -9.26
C ASP A 162 -11.30 -7.34 -10.52
N ASP A 163 -12.02 -8.24 -11.20
CA ASP A 163 -11.57 -8.99 -12.38
C ASP A 163 -11.21 -8.11 -13.59
N SER A 164 -11.57 -6.82 -13.55
CA SER A 164 -11.23 -5.84 -14.58
C SER A 164 -10.12 -4.88 -14.17
N TYR A 165 -9.70 -4.89 -12.89
CA TYR A 165 -8.79 -3.90 -12.36
C TYR A 165 -7.33 -4.23 -12.66
N ILE A 166 -6.70 -3.41 -13.49
CA ILE A 166 -5.26 -3.49 -13.77
C ILE A 166 -4.55 -2.40 -12.97
N LEU A 167 -3.71 -2.82 -12.01
CA LEU A 167 -2.89 -1.89 -11.25
C LEU A 167 -1.65 -1.52 -12.08
N ASN A 168 -1.52 -0.24 -12.42
CA ASN A 168 -0.34 0.29 -13.08
C ASN A 168 0.54 1.03 -12.08
N TYR A 169 1.84 0.75 -12.09
CA TYR A 169 2.79 1.47 -11.25
C TYR A 169 4.17 1.59 -11.85
N ARG A 170 4.87 2.65 -11.46
CA ARG A 170 6.31 2.84 -11.65
C ARG A 170 7.05 2.50 -10.35
N VAL A 171 8.10 1.70 -10.46
CA VAL A 171 8.95 1.31 -9.33
C VAL A 171 9.88 2.47 -8.97
N ILE A 172 9.93 2.83 -7.68
CA ILE A 172 10.98 3.72 -7.13
C ILE A 172 12.00 2.89 -6.39
N MET A 173 11.54 2.01 -5.50
CA MET A 173 12.32 0.96 -4.86
C MET A 173 11.44 -0.25 -4.63
N ASP A 174 12.01 -1.43 -4.74
CA ASP A 174 11.33 -2.67 -4.44
C ASP A 174 12.29 -3.71 -3.87
N THR A 175 11.94 -4.29 -2.74
CA THR A 175 12.70 -5.42 -2.16
C THR A 175 12.35 -6.75 -2.82
N ASN A 176 11.31 -6.81 -3.67
CA ASN A 176 10.96 -7.99 -4.45
C ASN A 176 11.74 -8.12 -5.77
N GLY A 177 12.68 -7.22 -6.04
CA GLY A 177 13.67 -7.36 -7.11
C GLY A 177 13.37 -6.62 -8.41
N ASP A 178 12.31 -5.82 -8.47
CA ASP A 178 12.06 -4.98 -9.64
C ASP A 178 13.02 -3.79 -9.73
N GLU A 179 13.51 -3.53 -10.93
CA GLU A 179 14.46 -2.45 -11.16
C GLU A 179 13.79 -1.07 -10.98
N PRO A 180 14.43 -0.13 -10.28
CA PRO A 180 13.97 1.26 -10.20
C PRO A 180 13.69 1.85 -11.60
N GLY A 181 12.57 2.55 -11.73
CA GLY A 181 12.13 3.14 -12.99
C GLY A 181 11.26 2.24 -13.87
N SER A 182 11.21 0.93 -13.60
CA SER A 182 10.33 0.00 -14.33
C SER A 182 8.87 0.40 -14.22
N VAL A 183 8.14 0.30 -15.34
CA VAL A 183 6.68 0.43 -15.36
C VAL A 183 6.08 -0.97 -15.45
N ILE A 184 5.17 -1.28 -14.53
CA ILE A 184 4.57 -2.59 -14.38
C ILE A 184 3.04 -2.45 -14.41
N ALA A 185 2.40 -3.30 -15.19
CA ALA A 185 0.98 -3.61 -15.08
C ALA A 185 0.82 -4.92 -14.30
N MET A 186 0.00 -4.89 -13.25
CA MET A 186 -0.38 -6.08 -12.49
C MET A 186 -1.86 -6.37 -12.72
N HIS A 187 -2.12 -7.56 -13.24
CA HIS A 187 -3.44 -8.05 -13.56
C HIS A 187 -4.13 -8.67 -12.33
N PRO A 188 -5.47 -8.81 -12.35
CA PRO A 188 -6.24 -9.42 -11.26
C PRO A 188 -5.78 -10.83 -10.86
N ASP A 189 -5.31 -11.60 -11.82
CA ASP A 189 -4.75 -12.95 -11.63
C ASP A 189 -3.35 -12.95 -10.99
N GLY A 190 -2.78 -11.78 -10.71
CA GLY A 190 -1.44 -11.59 -10.15
C GLY A 190 -0.34 -11.59 -11.20
N ARG A 191 -0.65 -11.78 -12.49
CA ARG A 191 0.33 -11.69 -13.57
C ARG A 191 0.88 -10.28 -13.66
N ARG A 192 2.19 -10.18 -13.89
CA ARG A 192 2.93 -8.92 -13.97
C ARG A 192 3.51 -8.79 -15.38
N GLU A 193 3.32 -7.62 -15.98
CA GLU A 193 3.79 -7.29 -17.33
C GLU A 193 4.58 -5.99 -17.27
N ARG A 194 5.76 -5.97 -17.91
CA ARG A 194 6.59 -4.77 -18.02
C ARG A 194 6.15 -3.97 -19.24
N LEU A 195 5.83 -2.69 -19.06
CA LEU A 195 5.34 -1.78 -20.10
C LEU A 195 6.47 -0.99 -20.75
#